data_AF-A0A7X1U4D7-F1
#
_entry.id   AF-A0A7X1U4D7-F1
#
_cell.length_a   1.000
_cell.length_b   1.000
_cell.length_c   1.000
_cell.angle_alpha   90.00
_cell.angle_beta   90.00
_cell.angle_gamma   90.00
#
_symmetry.space_group_name_H-M   'P 1'
#
loop_
_entity.id
_entity.type
_entity.pdbx_description
1 polymer ?
#
loop_
_entity_poly.entity_id
_entity_poly.type
_entity_poly.pdbx_seq_one_letter_code
_entity_poly.pdbx_strand_id
1 'polypeptide(L)'
;MDFSKIIPNSLSLPKTDTMQYYGLLGDYMGGFWGTLIGAFTLIAVILTWRATRHTEYRSKTYQVFAEMLRTHEEIVSSMQVNSFKGRDALVLVLSEFYAIYKITKSVSDTGAAWDINSQIDIAYTYTFFGPHVVASTALKHYDQKHIKSVHDAIHETRRGNKDPKKIYSGHQNRLSHYFRNLYSAYVFIESSSLSKNEKLSLAKVLRSKLSNYEQALIVLNVISHLGQDWERSGILLKYKPIKNIPEMFFTFSKDFMLKNRFPYIDFEWESSATHSVKAHSFSWKKNRFVYIRELKRDL
;
A
#
# COMPACT_ATOMS: atom_id res chain seq x y z
N MET A 1 47.57 -2.10 40.12
CA MET A 1 48.86 -2.62 39.63
C MET A 1 49.92 -1.62 40.02
N ASP A 2 50.90 -2.07 40.79
CA ASP A 2 51.87 -1.21 41.48
C ASP A 2 53.03 -0.87 40.54
N PHE A 3 53.00 0.34 39.97
CA PHE A 3 53.96 0.81 38.96
C PHE A 3 55.38 1.00 39.51
N SER A 4 55.56 0.95 40.83
CA SER A 4 56.86 1.09 41.50
C SER A 4 57.74 -0.16 41.40
N LYS A 5 57.17 -1.32 41.05
CA LYS A 5 57.93 -2.58 40.84
C LYS A 5 58.45 -2.78 39.41
N ILE A 6 58.18 -1.84 38.51
CA ILE A 6 58.54 -1.91 37.08
C ILE A 6 59.80 -1.06 36.78
N ILE A 7 60.27 -0.24 37.74
CA ILE A 7 61.42 0.64 37.54
C ILE A 7 62.51 0.31 38.57
N PRO A 8 63.67 -0.25 38.17
CA PRO A 8 64.75 -0.54 39.09
C PRO A 8 65.44 0.75 39.56
N ASN A 9 65.76 0.77 40.86
CA ASN A 9 66.47 1.86 41.54
C ASN A 9 67.84 2.14 40.91
N SER A 10 68.17 3.42 40.85
CA SER A 10 69.36 4.02 40.26
C SER A 10 70.68 3.41 40.70
N LEU A 11 71.37 2.73 39.76
CA LEU A 11 72.82 2.77 39.64
C LEU A 11 73.15 3.45 38.31
N SER A 12 74.13 4.34 38.31
CA SER A 12 74.63 5.04 37.12
C SER A 12 75.07 4.03 36.05
N LEU A 13 74.22 3.82 35.05
CA LEU A 13 74.47 2.95 33.90
C LEU A 13 75.18 3.72 32.78
N PRO A 14 76.07 3.06 32.01
CA PRO A 14 76.74 3.68 30.88
C PRO A 14 75.68 4.18 29.88
N LYS A 15 75.94 5.35 29.26
CA LYS A 15 75.03 6.07 28.35
C LYS A 15 74.49 5.19 27.18
N THR A 16 75.13 4.05 26.94
CA THR A 16 74.80 3.02 25.96
C THR A 16 73.58 2.17 26.34
N ASP A 17 73.29 1.94 27.63
CA ASP A 17 72.20 1.04 28.08
C ASP A 17 70.83 1.72 28.08
N THR A 18 70.78 3.02 28.41
CA THR A 18 69.51 3.77 28.42
C THR A 18 68.96 3.95 27.01
N MET A 19 69.83 4.23 26.03
CA MET A 19 69.43 4.40 24.63
C MET A 19 68.91 3.09 24.01
N GLN A 20 69.53 1.94 24.33
CA GLN A 20 69.02 0.63 23.91
C GLN A 20 67.69 0.27 24.57
N TYR A 21 67.53 0.58 25.86
CA TYR A 21 66.26 0.37 26.59
C TYR A 21 65.10 1.15 25.97
N TYR A 22 65.29 2.44 25.69
CA TYR A 22 64.27 3.26 25.03
C TYR A 22 64.02 2.84 23.57
N GLY A 23 65.03 2.30 22.88
CA GLY A 23 64.87 1.69 21.55
C GLY A 23 63.99 0.44 21.58
N LEU A 24 64.28 -0.52 22.45
CA LEU A 24 63.48 -1.75 22.64
C LEU A 24 62.05 -1.46 23.11
N LEU A 25 61.88 -0.47 24.00
CA LEU A 25 60.56 -0.01 24.42
C LEU A 25 59.83 0.66 23.25
N GLY A 26 60.53 1.44 22.42
CA GLY A 26 60.00 2.02 21.19
C GLY A 26 59.54 0.96 20.18
N ASP A 27 60.33 -0.10 19.97
CA ASP A 27 60.00 -1.20 19.06
C ASP A 27 58.83 -2.05 19.56
N TYR A 28 58.77 -2.34 20.86
CA TYR A 28 57.62 -3.01 21.47
C TYR A 28 56.37 -2.14 21.37
N MET A 29 56.46 -0.86 21.75
CA MET A 29 55.31 0.04 21.70
C MET A 29 54.85 0.28 20.26
N GLY A 30 55.75 0.51 19.32
CA GLY A 30 55.43 0.73 17.91
C GLY A 30 54.89 -0.53 17.22
N GLY A 31 55.56 -1.67 17.40
CA GLY A 31 55.20 -2.92 16.73
C GLY A 31 53.92 -3.55 17.29
N PHE A 32 53.88 -3.76 18.61
CA PHE A 32 52.75 -4.43 19.26
C PHE A 32 51.51 -3.52 19.32
N TRP A 33 51.64 -2.30 19.85
CA TRP A 33 50.47 -1.40 19.92
C TRP A 33 50.05 -0.88 18.54
N GLY A 34 50.98 -0.66 17.61
CA GLY A 34 50.64 -0.30 16.23
C GLY A 34 49.81 -1.38 15.55
N THR A 35 50.19 -2.66 15.71
CA THR A 35 49.43 -3.79 15.15
C THR A 35 48.07 -3.97 15.83
N LEU A 36 48.01 -3.81 17.16
CA LEU A 36 46.73 -3.87 17.90
C LEU A 36 45.79 -2.75 17.47
N ILE A 37 46.27 -1.50 17.40
CA ILE A 37 45.48 -0.36 16.92
C ILE A 37 45.04 -0.57 15.47
N GLY A 38 45.92 -1.11 14.62
CA GLY A 38 45.61 -1.52 13.25
C GLY A 38 44.49 -2.57 13.17
N ALA A 39 44.52 -3.57 14.05
CA ALA A 39 43.47 -4.59 14.13
C ALA A 39 42.13 -3.99 14.61
N PHE A 40 42.16 -3.13 15.64
CA PHE A 40 40.95 -2.45 16.14
C PHE A 40 40.34 -1.51 15.09
N THR A 41 41.17 -0.76 14.37
CA THR A 41 40.70 0.12 13.29
C THR A 41 40.11 -0.68 12.13
N LEU A 42 40.70 -1.81 11.75
CA LEU A 42 40.13 -2.71 10.74
C LEU A 42 38.76 -3.25 11.17
N ILE A 43 38.62 -3.71 12.42
CA ILE A 43 37.35 -4.17 12.97
C ILE A 43 36.32 -3.03 12.94
N ALA A 44 36.71 -1.83 13.36
CA ALA A 44 35.85 -0.65 13.32
C ALA A 44 35.36 -0.36 11.89
N VAL A 45 36.25 -0.38 10.89
CA VAL A 45 35.90 -0.18 9.47
C VAL A 45 34.91 -1.25 8.98
N ILE A 46 35.11 -2.52 9.33
CA ILE A 46 34.19 -3.60 8.95
C ILE A 46 32.80 -3.38 9.56
N LEU A 47 32.73 -2.99 10.84
CA LEU A 47 31.47 -2.69 11.52
C LEU A 47 30.77 -1.47 10.90
N THR A 48 31.51 -0.39 10.66
CA THR A 48 31.00 0.80 10.00
C THR A 48 30.49 0.49 8.60
N TRP A 49 31.26 -0.25 7.79
CA TRP A 49 30.85 -0.61 6.43
C TRP A 49 29.55 -1.43 6.41
N ARG A 50 29.39 -2.39 7.34
CA ARG A 50 28.14 -3.14 7.49
C ARG A 50 26.97 -2.24 7.89
N ALA A 51 27.17 -1.34 8.85
CA ALA A 51 26.14 -0.39 9.29
C ALA A 51 25.75 0.59 8.17
N THR A 52 26.73 1.10 7.43
CA THR A 52 26.54 1.98 6.27
C THR A 52 25.77 1.26 5.18
N ARG A 53 26.14 0.02 4.84
CA ARG A 53 25.47 -0.75 3.78
C ARG A 53 23.99 -0.99 4.09
N HIS A 54 23.66 -1.29 5.34
CA HIS A 54 22.28 -1.42 5.78
C HIS A 54 21.49 -0.11 5.66
N THR A 55 22.13 1.02 6.01
CA THR A 55 21.53 2.35 5.88
C THR A 55 21.32 2.75 4.42
N GLU A 56 22.31 2.50 3.55
CA GLU A 56 22.21 2.72 2.11
C GLU A 56 21.07 1.94 1.48
N TYR A 57 20.90 0.66 1.85
CA TYR A 57 19.82 -0.17 1.35
C TYR A 57 18.44 0.42 1.71
N ARG A 58 18.25 0.82 2.97
CA ARG A 58 17.00 1.44 3.42
C ARG A 58 16.73 2.75 2.69
N SER A 59 17.76 3.59 2.54
CA SER A 59 17.66 4.85 1.81
C SER A 59 17.24 4.64 0.35
N LYS A 60 17.90 3.73 -0.37
CA LYS A 60 17.54 3.37 -1.75
C LYS A 60 16.12 2.81 -1.86
N THR A 61 15.72 1.96 -0.91
CA THR A 61 14.37 1.39 -0.87
C THR A 61 13.31 2.48 -0.72
N TYR A 62 13.53 3.45 0.18
CA TYR A 62 12.62 4.58 0.35
C TYR A 62 12.57 5.51 -0.87
N GLN A 63 13.71 5.72 -1.55
CA GLN A 63 13.75 6.50 -2.79
C GLN A 63 12.93 5.82 -3.90
N VAL A 64 13.12 4.51 -4.13
CA VAL A 64 12.33 3.75 -5.11
C VAL A 64 10.86 3.75 -4.74
N PHE A 65 10.52 3.56 -3.46
CA PHE A 65 9.12 3.63 -3.01
C PHE A 65 8.51 5.01 -3.26
N ALA A 66 9.22 6.10 -2.92
CA ALA A 66 8.75 7.46 -3.16
C ALA A 66 8.52 7.73 -4.66
N GLU A 67 9.39 7.19 -5.50
CA GLU A 67 9.25 7.26 -6.96
C GLU A 67 8.02 6.49 -7.45
N MET A 68 7.79 5.27 -6.96
CA MET A 68 6.58 4.50 -7.29
C MET A 68 5.31 5.25 -6.86
N LEU A 69 5.35 5.90 -5.70
CA LEU A 69 4.22 6.70 -5.22
C LEU A 69 3.98 7.94 -6.09
N ARG A 70 5.05 8.62 -6.53
CA ARG A 70 4.95 9.73 -7.48
C ARG A 70 4.37 9.26 -8.81
N THR A 71 4.86 8.15 -9.35
CA THR A 71 4.33 7.53 -10.57
C THR A 71 2.86 7.17 -10.42
N HIS A 72 2.42 6.68 -9.25
CA HIS A 72 1.01 6.40 -8.99
C HIS A 72 0.16 7.66 -9.11
N GLU A 73 0.55 8.75 -8.45
CA GLU A 73 -0.15 10.04 -8.57
C GLU A 73 -0.13 10.59 -10.00
N GLU A 74 0.93 10.36 -10.77
CA GLU A 74 1.00 10.73 -12.19
C GLU A 74 0.05 9.90 -13.06
N ILE A 75 -0.06 8.59 -12.83
CA ILE A 75 -1.04 7.74 -13.50
C ILE A 75 -2.46 8.19 -13.17
N VAL A 76 -2.74 8.49 -11.91
CA VAL A 76 -4.06 8.96 -11.48
C VAL A 76 -4.36 10.32 -12.11
N SER A 77 -3.45 11.30 -12.01
CA SER A 77 -3.65 12.66 -12.52
C SER A 77 -3.74 12.73 -14.05
N SER A 78 -2.98 11.90 -14.76
CA SER A 78 -3.03 11.77 -16.22
C SER A 78 -4.25 10.98 -16.72
N MET A 79 -4.98 10.29 -15.83
CA MET A 79 -6.18 9.57 -16.23
C MET A 79 -7.22 10.54 -16.77
N GLN A 80 -7.67 10.27 -18.00
CA GLN A 80 -8.68 11.08 -18.65
C GLN A 80 -9.74 10.21 -19.30
N VAL A 81 -10.99 10.41 -18.94
CA VAL A 81 -12.15 9.81 -19.59
C VAL A 81 -13.04 10.96 -20.05
N ASN A 82 -13.12 11.17 -21.36
CA ASN A 82 -13.81 12.29 -21.99
C ASN A 82 -13.25 13.64 -21.48
N SER A 83 -14.10 14.50 -20.93
CA SER A 83 -13.72 15.78 -20.33
C SER A 83 -13.25 15.65 -18.87
N PHE A 84 -13.42 14.48 -18.23
CA PHE A 84 -13.05 14.26 -16.83
C PHE A 84 -11.59 13.83 -16.74
N LYS A 85 -10.88 14.42 -15.77
CA LYS A 85 -9.45 14.20 -15.55
C LYS A 85 -9.21 13.77 -14.10
N GLY A 86 -8.07 13.12 -13.87
CA GLY A 86 -7.65 12.78 -12.53
C GLY A 86 -8.61 11.82 -11.84
N ARG A 87 -8.89 12.10 -10.57
CA ARG A 87 -9.81 11.32 -9.74
C ARG A 87 -11.27 11.38 -10.22
N ASP A 88 -11.68 12.43 -10.93
CA ASP A 88 -13.04 12.50 -11.48
C ASP A 88 -13.27 11.47 -12.60
N ALA A 89 -12.20 11.11 -13.33
CA ALA A 89 -12.28 10.02 -14.30
C ALA A 89 -12.58 8.68 -13.61
N LEU A 90 -12.04 8.44 -12.41
CA LEU A 90 -12.34 7.23 -11.62
C LEU A 90 -13.78 7.20 -11.11
N VAL A 91 -14.35 8.36 -10.75
CA VAL A 91 -15.78 8.47 -10.41
C VAL A 91 -16.64 8.04 -11.60
N LEU A 92 -16.26 8.46 -12.81
CA LEU A 92 -16.96 8.07 -14.03
C LEU A 92 -16.90 6.57 -14.27
N VAL A 93 -15.72 5.95 -14.11
CA VAL A 93 -15.53 4.49 -14.20
C VAL A 93 -16.47 3.76 -13.22
N LEU A 94 -16.53 4.20 -11.97
CA LEU A 94 -17.44 3.61 -10.97
C LEU A 94 -18.91 3.80 -11.35
N SER A 95 -19.28 4.95 -11.91
CA SER A 95 -20.64 5.19 -12.37
C SER A 95 -21.03 4.27 -13.54
N GLU A 96 -20.10 3.98 -14.45
CA GLU A 96 -20.31 3.02 -15.53
C GLU A 96 -20.45 1.60 -14.96
N PHE A 97 -19.64 1.23 -13.97
CA PHE A 97 -19.81 -0.05 -13.26
C PHE A 97 -21.20 -0.18 -12.65
N TYR A 98 -21.74 0.86 -12.01
CA TYR A 98 -23.09 0.80 -11.41
C TYR A 98 -24.17 0.56 -12.47
N ALA A 99 -24.04 1.22 -13.64
CA ALA A 99 -24.96 1.02 -14.74
C ALA A 99 -24.89 -0.40 -15.30
N ILE A 100 -23.69 -0.92 -15.51
CA ILE A 100 -23.47 -2.30 -15.99
C ILE A 100 -23.93 -3.33 -14.95
N TYR A 101 -23.69 -3.08 -13.66
CA TYR A 101 -24.15 -3.95 -12.59
C TYR A 101 -25.67 -4.06 -12.57
N LYS A 102 -26.39 -2.95 -12.76
CA LYS A 102 -27.86 -2.97 -12.86
C LYS A 102 -28.35 -3.85 -14.01
N ILE A 103 -27.71 -3.79 -15.17
CA ILE A 103 -28.01 -4.66 -16.32
C ILE A 103 -27.72 -6.12 -15.96
N THR A 104 -26.54 -6.39 -15.40
CA THR A 104 -26.10 -7.73 -14.99
C THR A 104 -27.08 -8.34 -13.99
N LYS A 105 -27.52 -7.57 -12.99
CA LYS A 105 -28.52 -7.98 -12.01
C LYS A 105 -29.87 -8.31 -12.66
N SER A 106 -30.34 -7.51 -13.61
CA SER A 106 -31.60 -7.82 -14.32
C SER A 106 -31.55 -9.14 -15.11
N VAL A 107 -30.39 -9.48 -15.68
CA VAL A 107 -30.18 -10.78 -16.35
C VAL A 107 -30.07 -11.92 -15.33
N SER A 108 -29.43 -11.65 -14.18
CA SER A 108 -29.36 -12.60 -13.08
C SER A 108 -30.76 -12.97 -12.56
N ASP A 109 -31.60 -11.97 -12.32
CA ASP A 109 -32.95 -12.12 -11.77
C ASP A 109 -33.91 -12.85 -12.73
N THR A 110 -33.64 -12.81 -14.04
CA THR A 110 -34.50 -13.41 -15.08
C THR A 110 -34.15 -14.85 -15.44
N GLY A 111 -33.04 -15.41 -14.94
CA GLY A 111 -32.76 -16.83 -15.15
C GLY A 111 -31.36 -17.33 -14.80
N ALA A 112 -30.35 -16.47 -14.71
CA ALA A 112 -28.98 -16.94 -14.46
C ALA A 112 -28.71 -17.28 -12.98
N ALA A 113 -29.44 -16.65 -12.05
CA ALA A 113 -29.32 -16.86 -10.60
C ALA A 113 -27.87 -16.73 -10.07
N TRP A 114 -27.10 -15.76 -10.58
CA TRP A 114 -25.74 -15.50 -10.11
C TRP A 114 -25.72 -14.93 -8.69
N ASP A 115 -24.75 -15.36 -7.87
CA ASP A 115 -24.49 -14.73 -6.57
C ASP A 115 -23.92 -13.31 -6.73
N ILE A 116 -23.87 -12.56 -5.63
CA ILE A 116 -23.42 -11.15 -5.63
C ILE A 116 -21.98 -10.96 -6.14
N ASN A 117 -21.06 -11.87 -5.82
CA ASN A 117 -19.66 -11.78 -6.28
C ASN A 117 -19.59 -12.07 -7.78
N SER A 118 -20.35 -13.07 -8.26
CA SER A 118 -20.46 -13.39 -9.68
C SER A 118 -21.06 -12.22 -10.48
N GLN A 119 -22.08 -11.56 -9.94
CA GLN A 119 -22.64 -10.34 -10.56
C GLN A 119 -21.61 -9.19 -10.60
N ILE A 120 -20.84 -9.00 -9.52
CA ILE A 120 -19.76 -7.99 -9.48
C ILE A 120 -18.65 -8.35 -10.48
N ASP A 121 -18.23 -9.61 -10.57
CA ASP A 121 -17.19 -10.05 -11.49
C ASP A 121 -17.58 -9.78 -12.95
N ILE A 122 -18.78 -10.21 -13.35
CA ILE A 122 -19.32 -10.00 -14.70
C ILE A 122 -19.39 -8.50 -15.01
N ALA A 123 -20.01 -7.73 -14.11
CA ALA A 123 -20.18 -6.29 -14.33
C ALA A 123 -18.85 -5.55 -14.39
N TYR A 124 -17.91 -5.88 -13.50
CA TYR A 124 -16.58 -5.27 -13.48
C TYR A 124 -15.77 -5.66 -14.70
N THR A 125 -15.88 -6.90 -15.19
CA THR A 125 -15.21 -7.35 -16.41
C THR A 125 -15.68 -6.56 -17.63
N TYR A 126 -16.98 -6.29 -17.74
CA TYR A 126 -17.51 -5.40 -18.78
C TYR A 126 -17.13 -3.92 -18.57
N THR A 127 -17.00 -3.42 -17.33
CA THR A 127 -16.44 -2.08 -17.08
C THR A 127 -14.99 -1.99 -17.53
N PHE A 128 -14.22 -3.05 -17.31
CA PHE A 128 -12.80 -3.10 -17.62
C PHE A 128 -12.56 -3.23 -19.12
N PHE A 129 -13.16 -4.21 -19.77
CA PHE A 129 -12.93 -4.47 -21.20
C PHE A 129 -13.91 -3.76 -22.13
N GLY A 130 -15.09 -3.36 -21.67
CA GLY A 130 -16.21 -2.95 -22.55
C GLY A 130 -16.95 -4.16 -23.15
N PRO A 131 -18.06 -3.96 -23.87
CA PRO A 131 -18.80 -5.01 -24.56
C PRO A 131 -18.07 -5.43 -25.85
N HIS A 132 -16.84 -5.93 -25.70
CA HIS A 132 -16.00 -6.46 -26.79
C HIS A 132 -15.78 -7.97 -26.59
N VAL A 133 -15.26 -8.65 -27.62
CA VAL A 133 -14.97 -10.10 -27.60
C VAL A 133 -14.07 -10.52 -26.43
N VAL A 134 -13.16 -9.63 -26.00
CA VAL A 134 -12.26 -9.87 -24.88
C VAL A 134 -13.03 -10.10 -23.57
N ALA A 135 -14.11 -9.35 -23.31
CA ALA A 135 -14.92 -9.52 -22.11
C ALA A 135 -15.61 -10.89 -22.09
N SER A 136 -16.22 -11.30 -23.20
CA SER A 136 -16.86 -12.62 -23.33
C SER A 136 -15.83 -13.75 -23.16
N THR A 137 -14.62 -13.56 -23.68
CA THR A 137 -13.52 -14.53 -23.52
C THR A 137 -13.06 -14.64 -22.06
N ALA A 138 -12.94 -13.51 -21.35
CA ALA A 138 -12.60 -13.48 -19.93
C ALA A 138 -13.68 -14.18 -19.08
N LEU A 139 -14.95 -14.04 -19.47
CA LEU A 139 -16.11 -14.63 -18.81
C LEU A 139 -16.50 -16.02 -19.35
N LYS A 140 -15.58 -16.72 -20.04
CA LYS A 140 -15.84 -18.05 -20.65
C LYS A 140 -16.32 -19.13 -19.66
N HIS A 141 -16.05 -18.92 -18.37
CA HIS A 141 -16.38 -19.86 -17.30
C HIS A 141 -17.82 -19.71 -16.79
N TYR A 142 -18.53 -18.64 -17.19
CA TYR A 142 -19.96 -18.48 -16.95
C TYR A 142 -20.79 -19.07 -18.11
N ASP A 143 -22.08 -19.23 -17.87
CA ASP A 143 -23.03 -19.63 -18.92
C ASP A 143 -23.06 -18.59 -20.04
N GLN A 144 -22.61 -19.00 -21.23
CA GLN A 144 -22.44 -18.11 -22.38
C GLN A 144 -23.76 -17.56 -22.92
N LYS A 145 -24.89 -18.23 -22.71
CA LYS A 145 -26.21 -17.71 -23.10
C LYS A 145 -26.54 -16.48 -22.28
N HIS A 146 -26.36 -16.55 -20.96
CA HIS A 146 -26.63 -15.42 -20.07
C HIS A 146 -25.59 -14.29 -20.23
N ILE A 147 -24.31 -14.62 -20.43
CA ILE A 147 -23.27 -13.62 -20.73
C ILE A 147 -23.58 -12.87 -22.03
N LYS A 148 -24.08 -13.57 -23.06
CA LYS A 148 -24.54 -12.95 -24.29
C LYS A 148 -25.72 -12.01 -24.05
N SER A 149 -26.71 -12.39 -23.23
CA SER A 149 -27.80 -11.49 -22.86
C SER A 149 -27.31 -10.20 -22.18
N VAL A 150 -26.33 -10.30 -21.28
CA VAL A 150 -25.69 -9.12 -20.67
C VAL A 150 -24.96 -8.28 -21.74
N HIS A 151 -24.18 -8.94 -22.61
CA HIS A 151 -23.46 -8.29 -23.69
C HIS A 151 -24.40 -7.46 -24.58
N ASP A 152 -25.47 -8.11 -25.07
CA ASP A 152 -26.44 -7.53 -25.98
C ASP A 152 -27.15 -6.34 -25.31
N ALA A 153 -27.58 -6.48 -24.04
CA ALA A 153 -28.22 -5.41 -23.29
C ALA A 153 -27.29 -4.19 -23.05
N ILE A 154 -26.00 -4.41 -22.79
CA ILE A 154 -25.02 -3.31 -22.69
C ILE A 154 -24.84 -2.65 -24.06
N HIS A 155 -24.77 -3.44 -25.13
CA HIS A 155 -24.57 -2.94 -26.48
C HIS A 155 -25.77 -2.11 -26.99
N GLU A 156 -26.99 -2.52 -26.65
CA GLU A 156 -28.22 -1.76 -26.90
C GLU A 156 -28.24 -0.45 -26.11
N THR A 157 -27.95 -0.52 -24.80
CA THR A 157 -27.86 0.66 -23.94
C THR A 157 -26.85 1.66 -24.49
N ARG A 158 -25.70 1.18 -24.97
CA ARG A 158 -24.66 2.00 -25.60
C ARG A 158 -25.12 2.68 -26.89
N ARG A 159 -25.86 1.99 -27.76
CA ARG A 159 -26.38 2.57 -29.02
C ARG A 159 -27.44 3.64 -28.76
N GLY A 160 -28.29 3.45 -27.75
CA GLY A 160 -29.33 4.42 -27.39
C GLY A 160 -28.80 5.63 -26.61
N ASN A 161 -27.57 5.56 -26.10
CA ASN A 161 -27.07 6.56 -25.18
C ASN A 161 -26.44 7.77 -25.90
N LYS A 162 -27.03 8.95 -25.69
CA LYS A 162 -26.49 10.23 -26.15
C LYS A 162 -25.63 10.93 -25.08
N ASP A 163 -25.57 10.39 -23.86
CA ASP A 163 -24.79 10.98 -22.77
C ASP A 163 -23.30 10.69 -22.97
N PRO A 164 -22.46 11.71 -23.22
CA PRO A 164 -21.01 11.52 -23.35
C PRO A 164 -20.38 10.96 -22.07
N LYS A 165 -21.06 10.95 -20.92
CA LYS A 165 -20.56 10.39 -19.65
C LYS A 165 -20.60 8.85 -19.58
N LYS A 166 -21.32 8.17 -20.46
CA LYS A 166 -21.56 6.73 -20.36
C LYS A 166 -21.29 6.05 -21.70
N ILE A 167 -20.02 5.86 -22.00
CA ILE A 167 -19.59 5.37 -23.32
C ILE A 167 -19.58 3.84 -23.34
N TYR A 168 -19.48 3.19 -22.18
CA TYR A 168 -19.38 1.74 -22.06
C TYR A 168 -18.29 1.18 -23.00
N SER A 169 -17.18 1.89 -23.17
CA SER A 169 -16.12 1.52 -24.13
C SER A 169 -15.06 0.59 -23.54
N GLY A 170 -15.09 0.41 -22.22
CA GLY A 170 -14.03 -0.25 -21.47
C GLY A 170 -12.93 0.70 -21.00
N HIS A 171 -12.38 0.42 -19.83
CA HIS A 171 -11.33 1.23 -19.19
C HIS A 171 -9.99 0.51 -19.07
N GLN A 172 -9.79 -0.60 -19.80
CA GLN A 172 -8.61 -1.46 -19.71
C GLN A 172 -7.30 -0.67 -19.77
N ASN A 173 -7.12 0.23 -20.74
CA ASN A 173 -5.85 0.97 -20.87
C ASN A 173 -5.51 1.74 -19.58
N ARG A 174 -6.49 2.42 -18.99
CA ARG A 174 -6.31 3.25 -17.79
C ARG A 174 -6.14 2.37 -16.55
N LEU A 175 -7.07 1.45 -16.35
CA LEU A 175 -7.12 0.60 -15.17
C LEU A 175 -5.95 -0.39 -15.12
N SER A 176 -5.47 -0.87 -16.27
CA SER A 176 -4.30 -1.77 -16.32
C SER A 176 -3.04 -1.08 -15.78
N HIS A 177 -2.77 0.16 -16.21
CA HIS A 177 -1.62 0.92 -15.69
C HIS A 177 -1.77 1.22 -14.20
N TYR A 178 -2.96 1.66 -13.79
CA TYR A 178 -3.30 1.93 -12.41
C TYR A 178 -3.08 0.71 -11.49
N PHE A 179 -3.72 -0.43 -11.77
CA PHE A 179 -3.62 -1.60 -10.90
C PHE A 179 -2.24 -2.24 -10.91
N ARG A 180 -1.56 -2.28 -12.07
CA ARG A 180 -0.19 -2.84 -12.13
C ARG A 180 0.77 -2.02 -11.29
N ASN A 181 0.74 -0.68 -11.40
CA ASN A 181 1.63 0.16 -10.61
C ASN A 181 1.33 0.05 -9.12
N LEU A 182 0.05 0.15 -8.74
CA LEU A 182 -0.37 0.06 -7.34
C LEU A 182 -0.03 -1.29 -6.71
N TYR A 183 -0.36 -2.40 -7.39
CA TYR A 183 -0.03 -3.75 -6.91
C TYR A 183 1.48 -3.94 -6.82
N SER A 184 2.23 -3.48 -7.83
CA SER A 184 3.71 -3.56 -7.82
C SER A 184 4.31 -2.80 -6.64
N ALA A 185 3.73 -1.65 -6.25
CA ALA A 185 4.20 -0.91 -5.08
C ALA A 185 4.03 -1.71 -3.78
N TYR A 186 2.91 -2.43 -3.62
CA TYR A 186 2.74 -3.34 -2.48
C TYR A 186 3.66 -4.57 -2.54
N VAL A 187 3.86 -5.16 -3.73
CA VAL A 187 4.82 -6.27 -3.93
C VAL A 187 6.25 -5.82 -3.63
N PHE A 188 6.62 -4.60 -4.03
CA PHE A 188 7.92 -4.01 -3.72
C PHE A 188 8.13 -3.86 -2.21
N ILE A 189 7.12 -3.35 -1.49
CA ILE A 189 7.15 -3.29 -0.02
C ILE A 189 7.29 -4.70 0.56
N GLU A 190 6.52 -5.68 0.09
CA GLU A 190 6.55 -7.06 0.59
C GLU A 190 7.93 -7.71 0.39
N SER A 191 8.52 -7.55 -0.78
CA SER A 191 9.79 -8.18 -1.17
C SER A 191 11.04 -7.49 -0.60
N SER A 192 10.93 -6.25 -0.12
CA SER A 192 12.06 -5.53 0.48
C SER A 192 12.60 -6.20 1.75
N SER A 193 13.86 -5.97 2.11
CA SER A 193 14.45 -6.46 3.37
C SER A 193 14.22 -5.51 4.55
N LEU A 194 13.20 -4.65 4.47
CA LEU A 194 12.77 -3.76 5.55
C LEU A 194 12.16 -4.56 6.71
N SER A 195 12.19 -4.00 7.92
CA SER A 195 11.48 -4.61 9.04
C SER A 195 9.96 -4.63 8.81
N LYS A 196 9.25 -5.53 9.50
CA LYS A 196 7.78 -5.63 9.43
C LYS A 196 7.09 -4.28 9.70
N ASN A 197 7.59 -3.53 10.69
CA ASN A 197 7.01 -2.23 11.06
C ASN A 197 7.19 -1.19 9.96
N GLU A 198 8.37 -1.13 9.34
CA GLU A 198 8.62 -0.24 8.21
C GLU A 198 7.75 -0.58 7.01
N LYS A 199 7.62 -1.87 6.67
CA LYS A 199 6.74 -2.32 5.59
C LYS A 199 5.29 -1.88 5.82
N LEU A 200 4.79 -2.07 7.04
CA LEU A 200 3.44 -1.63 7.41
C LEU A 200 3.31 -0.10 7.35
N SER A 201 4.33 0.65 7.75
CA SER A 201 4.35 2.11 7.65
C SER A 201 4.31 2.59 6.19
N LEU A 202 5.13 2.03 5.30
CA LEU A 202 5.11 2.38 3.87
C LEU A 202 3.77 2.02 3.22
N ALA A 203 3.22 0.85 3.52
CA ALA A 203 1.91 0.44 3.04
C ALA A 203 0.77 1.36 3.51
N LYS A 204 0.87 1.87 4.75
CA LYS A 204 -0.06 2.90 5.28
C LYS A 204 0.09 4.24 4.54
N VAL A 205 1.32 4.65 4.24
CA VAL A 205 1.59 5.87 3.44
C VAL A 205 1.01 5.73 2.04
N LEU A 206 1.19 4.59 1.39
CA LEU A 206 0.58 4.34 0.07
C LEU A 206 -0.94 4.36 0.15
N ARG A 207 -1.52 3.66 1.14
CA ARG A 207 -2.97 3.61 1.35
C ARG A 207 -3.57 4.99 1.62
N SER A 208 -2.90 5.87 2.36
CA SER A 208 -3.43 7.22 2.66
C SER A 208 -3.49 8.14 1.45
N LYS A 209 -2.85 7.77 0.34
CA LYS A 209 -2.91 8.48 -0.94
C LYS A 209 -4.08 8.03 -1.82
N LEU A 210 -4.65 6.86 -1.53
CA LEU A 210 -5.80 6.32 -2.23
C LEU A 210 -7.07 7.03 -1.77
N SER A 211 -7.77 7.66 -2.71
CA SER A 211 -9.12 8.15 -2.48
C SER A 211 -10.12 7.01 -2.21
N ASN A 212 -11.29 7.35 -1.67
CA ASN A 212 -12.36 6.36 -1.46
C ASN A 212 -12.79 5.70 -2.79
N TYR A 213 -12.77 6.44 -3.90
CA TYR A 213 -13.07 5.93 -5.24
C TYR A 213 -12.00 4.93 -5.72
N GLU A 214 -10.73 5.21 -5.46
CA GLU A 214 -9.61 4.29 -5.73
C GLU A 214 -9.75 3.00 -4.92
N GLN A 215 -10.04 3.10 -3.61
CA GLN A 215 -10.25 1.92 -2.76
C GLN A 215 -11.47 1.11 -3.20
N ALA A 216 -12.53 1.76 -3.65
CA ALA A 216 -13.69 1.09 -4.20
C ALA A 216 -13.37 0.33 -5.50
N LEU A 217 -12.59 0.92 -6.40
CA LEU A 217 -12.13 0.23 -7.61
C LEU A 217 -11.24 -0.98 -7.28
N ILE A 218 -10.42 -0.90 -6.23
CA ILE A 218 -9.65 -2.06 -5.74
C ILE A 218 -10.59 -3.14 -5.22
N VAL A 219 -11.62 -2.80 -4.44
CA VAL A 219 -12.62 -3.77 -3.97
C VAL A 219 -13.25 -4.53 -5.14
N LEU A 220 -13.70 -3.81 -6.17
CA LEU A 220 -14.31 -4.44 -7.35
C LEU A 220 -13.31 -5.31 -8.11
N ASN A 221 -12.07 -4.83 -8.27
CA ASN A 221 -10.99 -5.58 -8.89
C ASN A 221 -10.69 -6.88 -8.12
N VAL A 222 -10.57 -6.81 -6.80
CA VAL A 222 -10.30 -7.96 -5.92
C VAL A 222 -11.41 -9.01 -5.99
N ILE A 223 -12.68 -8.58 -5.99
CA ILE A 223 -13.83 -9.50 -6.09
C ILE A 223 -13.85 -10.17 -7.46
N SER A 224 -13.47 -9.43 -8.50
CA SER A 224 -13.39 -9.96 -9.86
C SER A 224 -12.23 -10.94 -10.03
N HIS A 225 -12.32 -11.80 -11.05
CA HIS A 225 -11.23 -12.70 -11.42
C HIS A 225 -9.95 -11.96 -11.85
N LEU A 226 -10.05 -10.69 -12.25
CA LEU A 226 -8.94 -9.85 -12.71
C LEU A 226 -8.00 -9.40 -11.57
N GLY A 227 -8.44 -9.45 -10.32
CA GLY A 227 -7.67 -8.97 -9.16
C GLY A 227 -7.44 -10.02 -8.07
N GLN A 228 -7.65 -11.30 -8.36
CA GLN A 228 -7.50 -12.36 -7.34
C GLN A 228 -6.08 -12.45 -6.75
N ASP A 229 -5.07 -11.96 -7.45
CA ASP A 229 -3.68 -11.91 -6.98
C ASP A 229 -3.48 -11.05 -5.72
N TRP A 230 -4.40 -10.12 -5.44
CA TRP A 230 -4.42 -9.38 -4.18
C TRP A 230 -4.69 -10.27 -2.97
N GLU A 231 -5.63 -11.21 -3.10
CA GLU A 231 -5.96 -12.19 -2.05
C GLU A 231 -4.96 -13.35 -2.04
N ARG A 232 -4.62 -13.91 -3.20
CA ARG A 232 -3.71 -15.08 -3.32
C ARG A 232 -2.31 -14.80 -2.78
N SER A 233 -1.78 -13.59 -2.99
CA SER A 233 -0.46 -13.20 -2.48
C SER A 233 -0.46 -12.85 -0.98
N GLY A 234 -1.63 -12.72 -0.35
CA GLY A 234 -1.77 -12.25 1.03
C GLY A 234 -1.55 -10.74 1.22
N ILE A 235 -1.28 -9.98 0.13
CA ILE A 235 -1.08 -8.52 0.19
C ILE A 235 -2.31 -7.80 0.76
N LEU A 236 -3.51 -8.18 0.31
CA LEU A 236 -4.75 -7.56 0.79
C LEU A 236 -4.93 -7.77 2.29
N LEU A 237 -4.71 -8.99 2.78
CA LEU A 237 -4.81 -9.33 4.20
C LEU A 237 -3.77 -8.57 5.05
N LYS A 238 -2.52 -8.51 4.58
CA LYS A 238 -1.39 -7.95 5.33
C LYS A 238 -1.41 -6.43 5.39
N TYR A 239 -1.68 -5.78 4.26
CA TYR A 239 -1.52 -4.34 4.10
C TYR A 239 -2.83 -3.57 4.06
N LYS A 240 -3.95 -4.27 3.84
CA LYS A 240 -5.32 -3.74 3.95
C LYS A 240 -5.51 -2.43 3.15
N PRO A 241 -5.16 -2.39 1.84
CA PRO A 241 -5.27 -1.20 0.99
C PRO A 241 -6.66 -0.55 0.98
N ILE A 242 -7.72 -1.32 1.23
CA ILE A 242 -9.12 -0.88 1.19
C ILE A 242 -9.68 -0.47 2.56
N LYS A 243 -8.82 -0.31 3.58
CA LYS A 243 -9.26 -0.09 4.97
C LYS A 243 -10.02 1.23 5.23
N ASN A 244 -9.83 2.27 4.41
CA ASN A 244 -10.45 3.59 4.63
C ASN A 244 -11.80 3.76 3.94
N ILE A 245 -12.24 2.79 3.14
CA ILE A 245 -13.51 2.91 2.43
C ILE A 245 -14.67 3.06 3.44
N PRO A 246 -15.58 4.04 3.26
CA PRO A 246 -16.75 4.19 4.12
C PRO A 246 -17.67 2.96 4.05
N GLU A 247 -18.36 2.67 5.16
CA GLU A 247 -19.29 1.55 5.27
C GLU A 247 -20.35 1.55 4.15
N MET A 248 -21.02 2.68 3.97
CA MET A 248 -22.09 2.87 2.99
C MET A 248 -21.58 3.49 1.67
N PHE A 249 -20.40 3.07 1.20
CA PHE A 249 -19.87 3.56 -0.08
C PHE A 249 -20.56 2.91 -1.28
N PHE A 250 -20.76 1.59 -1.23
CA PHE A 250 -21.39 0.85 -2.32
C PHE A 250 -22.91 0.88 -2.19
N THR A 251 -23.57 1.44 -3.20
CA THR A 251 -25.04 1.60 -3.21
C THR A 251 -25.69 0.90 -4.40
N PHE A 252 -24.92 0.14 -5.18
CA PHE A 252 -25.42 -0.63 -6.32
C PHE A 252 -26.30 -1.83 -5.91
N SER A 253 -26.12 -2.34 -4.69
CA SER A 253 -26.92 -3.43 -4.13
C SER A 253 -27.08 -3.26 -2.62
N LYS A 254 -28.26 -3.58 -2.09
CA LYS A 254 -28.51 -3.62 -0.64
C LYS A 254 -27.90 -4.86 0.02
N ASP A 255 -27.68 -5.91 -0.76
CA ASP A 255 -27.21 -7.22 -0.29
C ASP A 255 -25.68 -7.26 -0.18
N PHE A 256 -24.99 -6.26 -0.75
CA PHE A 256 -23.53 -6.18 -0.70
C PHE A 256 -23.08 -5.39 0.53
N MET A 257 -22.45 -6.09 1.48
CA MET A 257 -21.80 -5.47 2.64
C MET A 257 -20.31 -5.77 2.62
N LEU A 258 -19.49 -4.72 2.67
CA LEU A 258 -18.02 -4.82 2.67
C LEU A 258 -17.48 -5.74 3.76
N LYS A 259 -18.01 -5.58 4.98
CA LYS A 259 -17.56 -6.38 6.12
C LYS A 259 -17.85 -7.86 5.95
N ASN A 260 -18.96 -8.22 5.30
CA ASN A 260 -19.31 -9.61 5.05
C ASN A 260 -18.36 -10.24 4.01
N ARG A 261 -17.96 -9.50 2.97
CA ARG A 261 -17.01 -10.00 1.96
C ARG A 261 -15.55 -10.02 2.44
N PHE A 262 -15.18 -9.09 3.33
CA PHE A 262 -13.82 -8.92 3.84
C PHE A 262 -13.80 -8.88 5.38
N PRO A 263 -14.20 -9.96 6.07
CA PRO A 263 -14.34 -9.95 7.54
C PRO A 263 -13.00 -9.78 8.26
N TYR A 264 -11.90 -10.13 7.59
CA TYR A 264 -10.53 -10.06 8.10
C TYR A 264 -9.92 -8.64 8.06
N ILE A 265 -10.61 -7.67 7.44
CA ILE A 265 -10.19 -6.27 7.41
C ILE A 265 -10.89 -5.55 8.56
N ASP A 266 -10.10 -4.82 9.33
CA ASP A 266 -10.54 -3.90 10.38
C ASP A 266 -10.72 -2.51 9.76
N PHE A 267 -11.92 -2.24 9.22
CA PHE A 267 -12.21 -0.98 8.56
C PHE A 267 -12.20 0.18 9.57
N GLU A 268 -11.85 1.38 9.11
CA GLU A 268 -11.70 2.53 10.02
C GLU A 268 -13.02 2.95 10.69
N TRP A 269 -14.15 2.82 9.98
CA TRP A 269 -15.46 3.14 10.53
C TRP A 269 -15.88 2.23 11.70
N GLU A 270 -15.33 1.02 11.83
CA GLU A 270 -15.57 0.13 12.98
C GLU A 270 -14.99 0.73 14.27
N SER A 271 -13.84 1.41 14.16
CA SER A 271 -13.21 2.09 15.29
C SER A 271 -13.96 3.36 15.69
N SER A 272 -14.48 4.12 14.72
CA SER A 272 -15.30 5.31 14.95
C SER A 272 -16.65 4.98 15.60
N ALA A 273 -17.24 3.83 15.28
CA ALA A 273 -18.46 3.36 15.93
C ALA A 273 -18.26 3.06 17.43
N THR A 274 -17.03 2.72 17.82
CA THR A 274 -16.65 2.35 19.19
C THR A 274 -16.30 3.56 20.06
N HIS A 275 -16.08 4.74 19.49
CA HIS A 275 -15.68 5.95 20.23
C HIS A 275 -16.70 7.07 19.99
N SER A 276 -17.51 7.37 21.01
CA SER A 276 -18.37 8.55 20.98
C SER A 276 -17.62 9.75 21.56
N VAL A 277 -17.67 10.88 20.85
CA VAL A 277 -17.06 12.13 21.29
C VAL A 277 -18.15 13.00 21.91
N LYS A 278 -18.10 13.24 23.22
CA LYS A 278 -18.96 14.23 23.87
C LYS A 278 -18.19 15.56 23.96
N ALA A 279 -18.73 16.59 23.31
CA ALA A 279 -18.25 17.95 23.44
C ALA A 279 -19.08 18.67 24.52
N HIS A 280 -18.42 19.15 25.56
CA HIS A 280 -19.00 20.04 26.56
C HIS A 280 -18.58 21.46 26.23
N SER A 281 -19.52 22.28 25.77
CA SER A 281 -19.28 23.71 25.59
C SER A 281 -19.73 24.47 26.84
N PHE A 282 -18.86 25.32 27.37
CA PHE A 282 -19.21 26.26 28.43
C PHE A 282 -18.74 27.66 28.05
N SER A 283 -19.60 28.65 28.31
CA SER A 283 -19.32 30.05 28.02
C SER A 283 -18.93 30.75 29.31
N TRP A 284 -17.78 31.43 29.29
CA TRP A 284 -17.35 32.29 30.39
C TRP A 284 -16.97 33.66 29.86
N LYS A 285 -17.70 34.68 30.33
CA LYS A 285 -17.64 36.05 29.77
C LYS A 285 -17.85 36.01 28.25
N LYS A 286 -16.98 36.67 27.47
CA LYS A 286 -17.02 36.72 26.01
C LYS A 286 -16.36 35.51 25.32
N ASN A 287 -15.82 34.55 26.07
CA ASN A 287 -15.08 33.43 25.51
C ASN A 287 -15.88 32.12 25.63
N ARG A 288 -15.88 31.34 24.54
CA ARG A 288 -16.49 30.01 24.50
C ARG A 288 -15.41 28.95 24.57
N PHE A 289 -15.45 28.13 25.60
CA PHE A 289 -14.55 27.00 25.78
C PHE A 289 -15.26 25.71 25.39
N VAL A 290 -14.55 24.84 24.67
CA VAL A 290 -15.07 23.54 24.24
C VAL A 290 -14.12 22.47 24.78
N TYR A 291 -14.61 21.64 25.69
CA TYR A 291 -13.92 20.47 26.18
C TYR A 291 -14.41 19.25 25.43
N ILE A 292 -13.48 18.46 24.88
CA ILE A 292 -13.79 17.27 24.10
C ILE A 292 -13.26 16.06 24.88
N ARG A 293 -14.14 15.10 25.16
CA ARG A 293 -13.77 13.82 25.79
C ARG A 293 -14.17 12.66 24.89
N GLU A 294 -13.21 11.78 24.63
CA GLU A 294 -13.46 10.47 24.00
C GLU A 294 -14.04 9.50 25.04
N LEU A 295 -15.15 8.87 24.68
CA LEU A 295 -15.78 7.81 25.47
C LEU A 295 -15.80 6.54 24.63
N LYS A 296 -15.27 5.45 25.20
CA LYS A 296 -15.50 4.11 24.66
C LYS A 296 -17.00 3.80 24.80
N ARG A 297 -17.65 3.49 23.69
CA ARG A 297 -19.06 3.14 23.66
C ARG A 297 -19.15 1.67 24.05
N ASP A 298 -19.69 1.38 25.22
CA ASP A 298 -20.03 0.02 25.61
C ASP A 298 -21.17 -0.46 24.70
N LEU A 299 -20.96 -1.61 24.06
CA LEU A 299 -21.91 -2.28 23.16
C LEU A 299 -23.13 -2.80 23.94
#